data_AF-A0A5C8UCN3-F1
#
_entry.id   AF-A0A5C8UCN3-F1
#
_cell.length_a   1.000
_cell.length_b   1.000
_cell.length_c   1.000
_cell.angle_alpha   90.00
_cell.angle_beta   90.00
_cell.angle_gamma   90.00
#
_symmetry.space_group_name_H-M   'P 1'
#
loop_
_entity.id
_entity.type
_entity.pdbx_description
1 polymer ?
#
loop_
_entity_poly.entity_id
_entity_poly.type
_entity_poly.pdbx_seq_one_letter_code
_entity_poly.pdbx_strand_id
1 'polypeptide(L)'
;MAVVALGSALGRLCGELAAAIACHLTRSDHEVGPGAEGATYYHESMPAFEEATRVLKGFGLAAPVPRADKPDEDWYCRHALTMDAEAMPGALASAGIDGDAALQAVLGSFLTLGCGHDRLSSERTPFTPPAAYEAAMRALVRAGYAQSVGSAFRWTDKIGPAMRGIEAWDENGQSLATLREQDRLAQADAAWRSMPETIRRAHFAKRPVPLVPVVEALTMSWRDGAWHPVTRDAPAAPAGQIALARRLIDLAQGHA
;
A
#
# COMPACT_ATOMS: atom_id res chain seq x y z
N MET A 1 -29.43 19.37 30.62
CA MET A 1 -28.67 19.39 29.35
C MET A 1 -27.36 18.68 29.60
N ALA A 2 -27.13 17.53 28.97
CA ALA A 2 -25.89 16.80 29.10
C ALA A 2 -24.80 17.53 28.30
N VAL A 3 -23.70 17.88 28.97
CA VAL A 3 -22.49 18.37 28.30
C VAL A 3 -21.89 17.18 27.57
N VAL A 4 -22.04 17.12 26.25
CA VAL A 4 -21.33 16.15 25.42
C VAL A 4 -19.86 16.51 25.53
N ALA A 5 -19.09 15.70 26.26
CA ALA A 5 -17.65 15.83 26.28
C ALA A 5 -17.16 15.59 24.85
N LEU A 6 -16.78 16.69 24.17
CA LEU A 6 -16.04 16.64 22.91
C LEU A 6 -14.68 16.03 23.26
N GLY A 7 -14.57 14.70 23.22
CA GLY A 7 -13.35 13.97 23.53
C GLY A 7 -12.15 14.42 22.67
N SER A 8 -10.97 13.87 22.93
CA SER A 8 -9.71 14.29 22.30
C SER A 8 -9.83 14.30 20.76
N ALA A 9 -9.52 15.44 20.13
CA ALA A 9 -9.50 15.56 18.67
C ALA A 9 -8.46 14.62 18.04
N LEU A 10 -7.36 14.38 18.75
CA LEU A 10 -6.34 13.41 18.39
C LEU A 10 -6.90 11.99 18.46
N GLY A 11 -7.54 11.64 19.58
CA GLY A 11 -8.21 10.34 19.74
C GLY A 11 -9.26 10.09 18.66
N ARG A 12 -10.05 11.11 18.30
CA ARG A 12 -11.01 11.01 17.19
C ARG A 12 -10.30 10.74 15.86
N LEU A 13 -9.22 11.46 15.54
CA LEU A 13 -8.43 11.21 14.33
C LEU A 13 -7.90 9.76 14.31
N CYS A 14 -7.31 9.30 15.41
CA CYS A 14 -6.84 7.92 15.54
C CYS A 14 -7.96 6.91 15.28
N GLY A 15 -9.17 7.18 15.79
CA GLY A 15 -10.31 6.28 15.61
C GLY A 15 -10.84 6.25 14.17
N GLU A 16 -10.80 7.38 13.45
CA GLU A 16 -11.16 7.41 12.01
C GLU A 16 -10.16 6.62 11.16
N LEU A 17 -8.86 6.72 11.48
CA LEU A 17 -7.81 5.93 10.83
C LEU A 17 -7.96 4.44 11.16
N ALA A 18 -8.23 4.11 12.42
CA ALA A 18 -8.45 2.74 12.88
C ALA A 18 -9.69 2.12 12.23
N ALA A 19 -10.79 2.87 12.08
CA ALA A 19 -12.01 2.42 11.40
C ALA A 19 -11.73 2.04 9.93
N ALA A 20 -10.99 2.88 9.20
CA ALA A 20 -10.62 2.57 7.82
C ALA A 20 -9.72 1.32 7.71
N ILE A 21 -8.79 1.14 8.64
CA ILE A 21 -7.96 -0.07 8.75
C ILE A 21 -8.84 -1.29 9.01
N ALA A 22 -9.75 -1.22 9.98
CA ALA A 22 -10.66 -2.30 10.34
C ALA A 22 -11.48 -2.76 9.13
N CYS A 23 -12.15 -1.83 8.44
CA CYS A 23 -12.91 -2.13 7.22
C CYS A 23 -12.04 -2.77 6.13
N HIS A 24 -10.78 -2.35 5.99
CA HIS A 24 -9.86 -2.91 5.01
C HIS A 24 -9.50 -4.37 5.30
N LEU A 25 -9.20 -4.69 6.57
CA LEU A 25 -8.78 -6.02 7.02
C LEU A 25 -9.93 -7.02 6.93
N THR A 26 -11.14 -6.62 7.33
CA THR A 26 -12.33 -7.47 7.33
C THR A 26 -13.07 -7.50 6.00
N ARG A 27 -12.51 -6.93 4.92
CA ARG A 27 -13.23 -6.80 3.64
C ARG A 27 -13.70 -8.14 3.04
N SER A 28 -12.99 -9.22 3.40
CA SER A 28 -13.24 -10.57 2.90
C SER A 28 -14.20 -11.36 3.79
N ASP A 29 -14.66 -10.77 4.90
CA ASP A 29 -15.67 -11.38 5.74
C ASP A 29 -17.05 -11.15 5.12
N HIS A 30 -17.65 -12.23 4.62
CA HIS A 30 -18.95 -12.21 3.95
C HIS A 30 -20.11 -12.53 4.90
N GLU A 31 -19.82 -12.92 6.14
CA GLU A 31 -20.85 -13.32 7.11
C GLU A 31 -21.40 -12.11 7.85
N VAL A 32 -20.51 -11.32 8.44
CA VAL A 32 -20.88 -10.14 9.24
C VAL A 32 -20.74 -8.85 8.42
N GLY A 33 -19.80 -8.84 7.48
CA GLY A 33 -19.51 -7.71 6.62
C GLY A 33 -18.37 -6.82 7.14
N PRO A 34 -17.80 -5.95 6.28
CA PRO A 34 -16.60 -5.20 6.61
C PRO A 34 -16.84 -4.17 7.72
N GLY A 35 -15.99 -4.17 8.74
CA GLY A 35 -16.00 -3.19 9.81
C GLY A 35 -17.02 -3.47 10.92
N ALA A 36 -17.80 -4.54 10.84
CA ALA A 36 -18.76 -4.89 11.88
C ALA A 36 -18.08 -5.54 13.10
N GLU A 37 -18.65 -5.36 14.29
CA GLU A 37 -18.27 -6.09 15.49
C GLU A 37 -18.33 -7.60 15.24
N GLY A 38 -17.30 -8.33 15.65
CA GLY A 38 -17.17 -9.77 15.43
C GLY A 38 -16.69 -10.17 14.04
N ALA A 39 -16.64 -9.25 13.06
CA ALA A 39 -16.07 -9.54 11.74
C ALA A 39 -14.61 -9.98 11.88
N THR A 40 -14.27 -11.07 11.18
CA THR A 40 -12.99 -11.75 11.32
C THR A 40 -12.08 -11.52 10.13
N TYR A 41 -10.77 -11.62 10.36
CA TYR A 41 -9.77 -11.54 9.32
C TYR A 41 -8.53 -12.36 9.68
N TYR A 42 -7.76 -12.69 8.63
CA TYR A 42 -6.47 -13.37 8.73
C TYR A 42 -5.38 -12.46 8.17
N HIS A 43 -4.22 -12.44 8.81
CA HIS A 43 -3.07 -11.64 8.36
C HIS A 43 -1.83 -12.47 7.96
N GLU A 44 -1.93 -13.80 7.95
CA GLU A 44 -0.80 -14.72 7.82
C GLU A 44 0.18 -14.32 6.70
N SER A 45 1.43 -14.09 7.08
CA SER A 45 2.55 -13.73 6.19
C SER A 45 2.40 -12.41 5.44
N MET A 46 1.57 -11.48 5.93
CA MET A 46 1.43 -10.13 5.37
C MET A 46 1.88 -9.08 6.41
N PRO A 47 3.14 -8.60 6.34
CA PRO A 47 3.69 -7.68 7.35
C PRO A 47 2.85 -6.42 7.58
N ALA A 48 2.23 -5.88 6.53
CA ALA A 48 1.32 -4.73 6.64
C ALA A 48 0.07 -5.03 7.46
N PHE A 49 -0.48 -6.24 7.32
CA PHE A 49 -1.66 -6.66 8.07
C PHE A 49 -1.28 -6.99 9.52
N GLU A 50 -0.11 -7.58 9.75
CA GLU A 50 0.42 -7.83 11.11
C GLU A 50 0.60 -6.52 11.90
N GLU A 51 1.19 -5.49 11.28
CA GLU A 51 1.37 -4.17 11.89
C GLU A 51 0.02 -3.51 12.19
N ALA A 52 -0.89 -3.52 11.22
CA ALA A 52 -2.23 -2.98 11.39
C ALA A 52 -3.00 -3.69 12.53
N THR A 53 -2.89 -5.03 12.60
CA THR A 53 -3.46 -5.84 13.68
C THR A 53 -2.88 -5.44 15.03
N ARG A 54 -1.56 -5.27 15.13
CA ARG A 54 -0.89 -4.86 16.37
C ARG A 54 -1.40 -3.51 16.86
N VAL A 55 -1.56 -2.55 15.94
CA VAL A 55 -2.12 -1.23 16.25
C VAL A 55 -3.56 -1.35 16.75
N LEU A 56 -4.43 -2.07 16.05
CA LEU A 56 -5.83 -2.24 16.48
C LEU A 56 -5.92 -2.92 17.85
N LYS A 57 -5.10 -3.94 18.12
CA LYS A 57 -4.99 -4.59 19.44
C LYS A 57 -4.52 -3.64 20.53
N GLY A 58 -3.54 -2.79 20.22
CA GLY A 58 -3.03 -1.77 21.15
C GLY A 58 -4.11 -0.79 21.63
N PHE A 59 -5.13 -0.55 20.79
CA PHE A 59 -6.30 0.25 21.14
C PHE A 59 -7.48 -0.58 21.71
N GLY A 60 -7.35 -1.89 21.82
CA GLY A 60 -8.45 -2.78 22.23
C GLY A 60 -9.56 -2.92 21.20
N LEU A 61 -9.29 -2.64 19.92
CA LEU A 61 -10.26 -2.66 18.81
C LEU A 61 -10.31 -4.01 18.07
N ALA A 62 -9.36 -4.91 18.37
CA ALA A 62 -9.32 -6.26 17.82
C ALA A 62 -8.82 -7.24 18.89
N ALA A 63 -9.35 -8.46 18.86
CA ALA A 63 -8.97 -9.55 19.75
C ALA A 63 -8.67 -10.83 18.96
N PRO A 64 -7.74 -11.68 19.44
CA PRO A 64 -7.52 -12.99 18.81
C PRO A 64 -8.78 -13.85 18.89
N VAL A 65 -9.02 -14.67 17.87
CA VAL A 65 -10.13 -15.63 17.83
C VAL A 65 -9.56 -17.03 18.05
N PRO A 66 -9.79 -17.65 19.23
CA PRO A 66 -9.30 -19.00 19.52
C PRO A 66 -9.89 -20.03 18.55
N ARG A 67 -9.12 -21.07 18.28
CA ARG A 67 -9.61 -22.23 17.52
C ARG A 67 -10.43 -23.14 18.42
N ALA A 68 -11.57 -23.61 17.94
CA ALA A 68 -12.43 -24.52 18.70
C ALA A 68 -11.72 -25.84 19.05
N ASP A 69 -10.83 -26.34 18.19
CA ASP A 69 -10.05 -27.55 18.41
C ASP A 69 -8.81 -27.32 19.29
N LYS A 70 -8.46 -26.05 19.57
CA LYS A 70 -7.30 -25.65 20.37
C LYS A 70 -7.58 -24.34 21.12
N PRO A 71 -8.43 -24.39 22.16
CA PRO A 71 -8.93 -23.19 22.85
C PRO A 71 -7.84 -22.43 23.61
N ASP A 72 -6.75 -23.11 23.98
CA ASP A 72 -5.60 -22.52 24.66
C ASP A 72 -4.51 -22.01 23.68
N GLU A 73 -4.72 -22.15 22.36
CA GLU A 73 -3.84 -21.55 21.36
C GLU A 73 -4.34 -20.16 20.97
N ASP A 74 -3.53 -19.15 21.32
CA ASP A 74 -3.69 -17.75 20.94
C ASP A 74 -3.32 -17.54 19.45
N TRP A 75 -3.95 -18.30 18.55
CA TRP A 75 -3.56 -18.42 17.15
C TRP A 75 -3.27 -17.04 16.54
N TYR A 76 -2.00 -16.80 16.24
CA TYR A 76 -1.49 -15.45 16.04
C TYR A 76 -2.09 -14.75 14.82
N CYS A 77 -2.71 -15.48 13.87
CA CYS A 77 -3.16 -14.93 12.59
C CYS A 77 -4.62 -14.48 12.55
N ARG A 78 -5.51 -15.04 13.37
CA ARG A 78 -6.96 -14.80 13.25
C ARG A 78 -7.44 -13.85 14.34
N HIS A 79 -8.08 -12.77 13.93
CA HIS A 79 -8.62 -11.76 14.84
C HIS A 79 -10.06 -11.41 14.47
N ALA A 80 -10.80 -10.90 15.46
CA ALA A 80 -12.12 -10.31 15.31
C ALA A 80 -12.10 -8.86 15.80
N LEU A 81 -12.92 -8.01 15.19
CA LEU A 81 -13.18 -6.67 15.72
C LEU A 81 -13.98 -6.76 17.02
N THR A 82 -13.63 -5.94 18.00
CA THR A 82 -14.30 -5.89 19.32
C THR A 82 -15.43 -4.86 19.38
N MET A 83 -15.59 -4.06 18.32
CA MET A 83 -16.66 -3.08 18.15
C MET A 83 -16.80 -2.73 16.67
N ASP A 84 -17.94 -2.13 16.31
CA ASP A 84 -18.14 -1.57 14.98
C ASP A 84 -17.12 -0.47 14.67
N ALA A 85 -16.61 -0.48 13.44
CA ALA A 85 -15.68 0.53 12.92
C ALA A 85 -16.25 1.95 13.05
N GLU A 86 -17.57 2.12 12.86
CA GLU A 86 -18.26 3.41 13.02
C GLU A 86 -18.21 3.95 14.46
N ALA A 87 -18.05 3.09 15.46
CA ALA A 87 -17.96 3.48 16.86
C ALA A 87 -16.52 3.86 17.29
N MET A 88 -15.50 3.42 16.56
CA MET A 88 -14.09 3.63 16.92
C MET A 88 -13.69 5.11 17.09
N PRO A 89 -14.12 6.07 16.24
CA PRO A 89 -13.83 7.49 16.45
C PRO A 89 -14.33 8.03 17.79
N GLY A 90 -15.51 7.59 18.23
CA GLY A 90 -16.09 7.99 19.53
C GLY A 90 -15.38 7.33 20.70
N ALA A 91 -15.08 6.04 20.59
CA ALA A 91 -14.37 5.28 21.61
C ALA A 91 -12.97 5.85 21.87
N LEU A 92 -12.17 6.05 20.82
CA LEU A 92 -10.80 6.55 20.96
C LEU A 92 -10.73 8.03 21.36
N ALA A 93 -11.72 8.84 20.98
CA ALA A 93 -11.85 10.21 21.49
C ALA A 93 -12.10 10.24 23.01
N SER A 94 -12.83 9.25 23.53
CA SER A 94 -13.18 9.16 24.95
C SER A 94 -12.08 8.52 25.80
N ALA A 95 -11.24 7.68 25.20
CA ALA A 95 -10.11 7.01 25.86
C ALA A 95 -8.97 7.95 26.28
N GLY A 96 -9.01 9.23 25.89
CA GLY A 96 -7.98 10.21 26.25
C GLY A 96 -6.62 9.91 25.62
N ILE A 97 -6.62 9.45 24.35
CA ILE A 97 -5.37 9.22 23.61
C ILE A 97 -4.69 10.56 23.36
N ASP A 98 -3.69 10.85 24.18
CA ASP A 98 -2.90 12.08 24.15
C ASP A 98 -1.43 11.72 23.95
N GLY A 99 -1.08 11.30 22.73
CA GLY A 99 0.30 10.94 22.41
C GLY A 99 0.57 10.85 20.92
N ASP A 100 1.61 11.56 20.46
CA ASP A 100 2.07 11.53 19.08
C ASP A 100 2.43 10.10 18.64
N ALA A 101 2.97 9.27 19.53
CA ALA A 101 3.34 7.89 19.23
C ALA A 101 2.13 7.04 18.77
N ALA A 102 0.98 7.19 19.43
CA ALA A 102 -0.24 6.48 19.05
C ALA A 102 -0.75 6.93 17.67
N LEU A 103 -0.71 8.23 17.40
CA LEU A 103 -1.04 8.76 16.08
C LEU A 103 -0.08 8.26 15.01
N GLN A 104 1.23 8.31 15.24
CA GLN A 104 2.21 7.86 14.24
C GLN A 104 2.06 6.38 13.92
N ALA A 105 1.79 5.53 14.92
CA ALA A 105 1.56 4.11 14.71
C ALA A 105 0.33 3.85 13.83
N VAL A 106 -0.81 4.45 14.15
CA VAL A 106 -2.04 4.25 13.36
C VAL A 106 -1.98 4.91 12.00
N LEU A 107 -1.35 6.08 11.89
CA LEU A 107 -1.13 6.76 10.62
C LEU A 107 -0.22 5.96 9.70
N GLY A 108 0.89 5.42 10.23
CA GLY A 108 1.79 4.54 9.49
C GLY A 108 1.04 3.33 8.95
N SER A 109 0.33 2.58 9.80
CA SER A 109 -0.45 1.42 9.37
C SER A 109 -1.53 1.76 8.34
N PHE A 110 -2.23 2.88 8.53
CA PHE A 110 -3.24 3.37 7.59
C PHE A 110 -2.63 3.65 6.20
N LEU A 111 -1.50 4.35 6.17
CA LEU A 111 -0.81 4.68 4.91
C LEU A 111 -0.19 3.44 4.26
N THR A 112 0.41 2.52 5.03
CA THR A 112 0.98 1.27 4.50
C THR A 112 -0.11 0.44 3.81
N LEU A 113 -1.26 0.23 4.45
CA LEU A 113 -2.37 -0.48 3.84
C LEU A 113 -2.99 0.29 2.67
N GLY A 114 -3.18 1.59 2.82
CA GLY A 114 -3.79 2.44 1.82
C GLY A 114 -2.96 2.51 0.54
N CYS A 115 -1.69 2.89 0.65
CA CYS A 115 -0.78 3.05 -0.48
C CYS A 115 -0.31 1.69 -1.01
N GLY A 116 0.01 0.73 -0.13
CA GLY A 116 0.53 -0.58 -0.53
C GLY A 116 -0.48 -1.47 -1.27
N HIS A 117 -1.78 -1.14 -1.21
CA HIS A 117 -2.84 -1.85 -1.92
C HIS A 117 -3.63 -0.94 -2.88
N ASP A 118 -3.01 0.14 -3.38
CA ASP A 118 -3.57 1.07 -4.36
C ASP A 118 -4.95 1.65 -3.98
N ARG A 119 -5.23 1.78 -2.69
CA ARG A 119 -6.45 2.41 -2.16
C ARG A 119 -6.28 3.91 -1.94
N LEU A 120 -5.04 4.33 -1.65
CA LEU A 120 -4.65 5.72 -1.54
C LEU A 120 -3.47 5.98 -2.47
N SER A 121 -3.36 7.20 -2.97
CA SER A 121 -2.22 7.59 -3.81
C SER A 121 -0.96 7.72 -2.97
N SER A 122 0.16 7.22 -3.48
CA SER A 122 1.49 7.55 -2.97
C SER A 122 2.05 8.84 -3.59
N GLU A 123 1.29 9.51 -4.47
CA GLU A 123 1.72 10.73 -5.15
C GLU A 123 1.14 12.00 -4.50
N ARG A 124 1.75 13.14 -4.81
CA ARG A 124 1.22 14.47 -4.43
C ARG A 124 0.12 14.99 -5.36
N THR A 125 -0.24 14.24 -6.38
CA THR A 125 -1.33 14.57 -7.29
C THR A 125 -2.69 14.39 -6.60
N PRO A 126 -3.72 15.18 -6.95
CA PRO A 126 -5.06 14.97 -6.41
C PRO A 126 -5.60 13.58 -6.72
N PHE A 127 -6.24 12.94 -5.74
CA PHE A 127 -6.81 11.59 -5.88
C PHE A 127 -8.16 11.46 -5.16
N THR A 128 -8.97 10.49 -5.58
CA THR A 128 -10.25 10.15 -4.96
C THR A 128 -10.14 8.81 -4.23
N PRO A 129 -10.23 8.77 -2.90
CA PRO A 129 -10.16 7.52 -2.15
C PRO A 129 -11.47 6.70 -2.33
N PRO A 130 -11.43 5.37 -2.14
CA PRO A 130 -12.64 4.57 -1.97
C PRO A 130 -13.49 5.07 -0.81
N ALA A 131 -14.81 4.84 -0.86
CA ALA A 131 -15.76 5.32 0.15
C ALA A 131 -15.37 4.96 1.60
N ALA A 132 -14.85 3.76 1.82
CA ALA A 132 -14.39 3.30 3.13
C ALA A 132 -13.26 4.13 3.76
N TYR A 133 -12.53 4.92 2.96
CA TYR A 133 -11.44 5.79 3.41
C TYR A 133 -11.84 7.26 3.52
N GLU A 134 -13.04 7.63 3.08
CA GLU A 134 -13.42 9.04 2.95
C GLU A 134 -13.50 9.75 4.30
N ALA A 135 -14.07 9.12 5.33
CA ALA A 135 -14.16 9.67 6.67
C ALA A 135 -12.75 9.94 7.27
N ALA A 136 -11.85 8.97 7.14
CA ALA A 136 -10.44 9.10 7.50
C ALA A 136 -9.75 10.24 6.75
N MET A 137 -9.95 10.35 5.44
CA MET A 137 -9.36 11.44 4.64
C MET A 137 -9.89 12.81 5.06
N ARG A 138 -11.19 12.95 5.33
CA ARG A 138 -11.75 14.20 5.88
C ARG A 138 -11.18 14.53 7.26
N ALA A 139 -10.92 13.53 8.11
CA ALA A 139 -10.25 13.72 9.39
C ALA A 139 -8.79 14.20 9.21
N LEU A 140 -8.06 13.61 8.28
CA LEU A 140 -6.70 14.04 7.91
C LEU A 140 -6.67 15.46 7.35
N VAL A 141 -7.70 15.89 6.60
CA VAL A 141 -7.85 17.28 6.15
C VAL A 141 -7.99 18.22 7.34
N ARG A 142 -8.88 17.92 8.29
CA ARG A 142 -9.06 18.74 9.50
C ARG A 142 -7.79 18.83 10.34
N ALA A 143 -6.98 17.78 10.35
CA ALA A 143 -5.70 17.73 11.05
C ALA A 143 -4.53 18.32 10.24
N GLY A 144 -4.76 18.79 9.01
CA GLY A 144 -3.76 19.43 8.15
C GLY A 144 -2.76 18.48 7.50
N TYR A 145 -3.03 17.17 7.49
CA TYR A 145 -2.21 16.16 6.79
C TYR A 145 -2.57 16.05 5.30
N ALA A 146 -3.81 16.36 4.96
CA ALA A 146 -4.30 16.44 3.59
C ALA A 146 -5.02 17.78 3.36
N GLN A 147 -5.32 18.09 2.11
CA GLN A 147 -6.19 19.20 1.72
C GLN A 147 -7.23 18.71 0.71
N SER A 148 -8.41 19.32 0.74
CA SER A 148 -9.45 19.09 -0.27
C SER A 148 -9.16 19.91 -1.53
N VAL A 149 -9.30 19.29 -2.70
CA VAL A 149 -9.15 19.90 -4.01
C VAL A 149 -10.37 19.50 -4.84
N GLY A 150 -11.41 20.34 -4.83
CA GLY A 150 -12.72 19.96 -5.38
C GLY A 150 -13.30 18.75 -4.62
N SER A 151 -13.67 17.69 -5.34
CA SER A 151 -14.11 16.41 -4.77
C SER A 151 -12.95 15.44 -4.47
N ALA A 152 -11.70 15.84 -4.72
CA ALA A 152 -10.52 15.03 -4.51
C ALA A 152 -9.73 15.48 -3.27
N PHE A 153 -8.72 14.71 -2.92
CA PHE A 153 -7.80 14.99 -1.83
C PHE A 153 -6.37 15.08 -2.34
N ARG A 154 -5.54 15.84 -1.64
CA ARG A 154 -4.11 15.95 -1.92
C ARG A 154 -3.32 15.93 -0.62
N TRP A 155 -2.20 15.21 -0.61
CA TRP A 155 -1.26 15.19 0.51
C TRP A 155 -0.54 16.51 0.69
N THR A 156 -0.41 16.96 1.95
CA THR A 156 0.36 18.17 2.33
C THR A 156 1.79 17.81 2.73
N ASP A 157 2.63 18.79 3.04
CA ASP A 157 3.97 18.53 3.56
C ASP A 157 3.97 17.91 4.96
N LYS A 158 2.90 18.12 5.76
CA LYS A 158 2.77 17.59 7.12
C LYS A 158 2.76 16.06 7.17
N ILE A 159 2.28 15.39 6.11
CA ILE A 159 2.27 13.91 6.00
C ILE A 159 3.64 13.34 5.64
N GLY A 160 4.58 14.18 5.19
CA GLY A 160 5.88 13.76 4.66
C GLY A 160 6.66 12.80 5.55
N PRO A 161 6.81 13.04 6.86
CA PRO A 161 7.47 12.09 7.76
C PRO A 161 6.82 10.70 7.77
N ALA A 162 5.49 10.62 7.78
CA ALA A 162 4.78 9.35 7.76
C ALA A 162 4.91 8.63 6.41
N MET A 163 4.84 9.38 5.29
CA MET A 163 5.06 8.83 3.95
C MET A 163 6.48 8.28 3.75
N ARG A 164 7.50 8.94 4.33
CA ARG A 164 8.87 8.41 4.34
C ARG A 164 9.00 7.18 5.24
N GLY A 165 8.34 7.18 6.38
CA GLY A 165 8.35 6.04 7.31
C GLY A 165 7.81 4.74 6.70
N ILE A 166 6.95 4.84 5.70
CA ILE A 166 6.40 3.69 4.96
C ILE A 166 7.08 3.47 3.60
N GLU A 167 8.21 4.15 3.33
CA GLU A 167 8.94 4.10 2.05
C GLU A 167 8.07 4.44 0.81
N ALA A 168 7.05 5.28 0.99
CA ALA A 168 6.28 5.80 -0.13
C ALA A 168 7.00 7.00 -0.77
N TRP A 169 7.63 7.85 0.03
CA TRP A 169 8.34 9.06 -0.41
C TRP A 169 9.84 9.02 -0.11
N ASP A 170 10.62 9.73 -0.92
CA ASP A 170 12.03 10.02 -0.65
C ASP A 170 12.20 11.22 0.32
N GLU A 171 13.45 11.62 0.57
CA GLU A 171 13.77 12.77 1.44
C GLU A 171 13.20 14.10 0.90
N ASN A 172 13.04 14.23 -0.42
CA ASN A 172 12.49 15.40 -1.09
C ASN A 172 10.96 15.39 -1.16
N GLY A 173 10.30 14.33 -0.65
CA GLY A 173 8.85 14.17 -0.71
C GLY A 173 8.32 13.79 -2.09
N GLN A 174 9.16 13.21 -2.95
CA GLN A 174 8.79 12.61 -4.23
C GLN A 174 8.37 11.15 -4.02
N SER A 175 7.40 10.69 -4.81
CA SER A 175 6.95 9.29 -4.77
C SER A 175 8.04 8.35 -5.27
N LEU A 176 8.45 7.40 -4.43
CA LEU A 176 9.39 6.34 -4.82
C LEU A 176 8.81 5.44 -5.91
N ALA A 177 7.50 5.24 -5.95
CA ALA A 177 6.85 4.50 -7.02
C ALA A 177 7.00 5.20 -8.37
N THR A 178 6.79 6.52 -8.41
CA THR A 178 6.98 7.34 -9.62
C THR A 178 8.44 7.34 -10.05
N LEU A 179 9.39 7.52 -9.12
CA LEU A 179 10.83 7.47 -9.43
C LEU A 179 11.24 6.10 -10.00
N ARG A 180 10.80 5.00 -9.37
CA ARG A 180 11.05 3.63 -9.88
C ARG A 180 10.46 3.41 -11.27
N GLU A 181 9.31 3.99 -11.58
CA GLU A 181 8.71 3.90 -12.91
C GLU A 181 9.47 4.74 -13.93
N GLN A 182 9.90 5.95 -13.58
CA GLN A 182 10.74 6.79 -14.44
C GLN A 182 12.07 6.12 -14.76
N ASP A 183 12.73 5.55 -13.75
CA ASP A 183 13.96 4.77 -13.92
C ASP A 183 13.72 3.56 -14.84
N ARG A 184 12.59 2.86 -14.67
CA ARG A 184 12.23 1.72 -15.51
C ARG A 184 11.98 2.13 -16.96
N LEU A 185 11.32 3.26 -17.19
CA LEU A 185 11.12 3.80 -18.54
C LEU A 185 12.46 4.19 -19.18
N ALA A 186 13.34 4.86 -18.43
CA ALA A 186 14.68 5.19 -18.91
C ALA A 186 15.51 3.93 -19.23
N GLN A 187 15.42 2.89 -18.41
CA GLN A 187 16.05 1.60 -18.67
C GLN A 187 15.48 0.91 -19.91
N ALA A 188 14.15 0.93 -20.10
CA ALA A 188 13.51 0.35 -21.27
C ALA A 188 13.96 1.05 -22.55
N ASP A 189 14.01 2.38 -22.54
CA ASP A 189 14.50 3.19 -23.67
C ASP A 189 15.98 2.90 -23.98
N ALA A 190 16.83 2.86 -22.95
CA ALA A 190 18.25 2.54 -23.10
C ALA A 190 18.44 1.13 -23.68
N ALA A 191 17.71 0.14 -23.15
CA ALA A 191 17.73 -1.23 -23.62
C ALA A 191 17.27 -1.33 -25.08
N TRP A 192 16.18 -0.65 -25.45
CA TRP A 192 15.65 -0.65 -26.81
C TRP A 192 16.64 -0.08 -27.83
N ARG A 193 17.21 1.09 -27.52
CA ARG A 193 18.15 1.81 -28.41
C ARG A 193 19.45 1.05 -28.62
N SER A 194 19.98 0.44 -27.55
CA SER A 194 21.25 -0.31 -27.59
C SER A 194 21.08 -1.79 -27.94
N MET A 195 19.86 -2.26 -28.21
CA MET A 195 19.57 -3.67 -28.46
C MET A 195 20.34 -4.23 -29.66
N PRO A 196 21.14 -5.30 -29.46
CA PRO A 196 21.77 -6.01 -30.57
C PRO A 196 20.73 -6.49 -31.57
N GLU A 197 21.01 -6.32 -32.87
CA GLU A 197 20.09 -6.70 -33.94
C GLU A 197 19.73 -8.20 -33.92
N THR A 198 20.63 -9.05 -33.43
CA THR A 198 20.38 -10.49 -33.22
C THR A 198 19.25 -10.72 -32.23
N ILE A 199 19.24 -10.02 -31.09
CA ILE A 199 18.20 -10.08 -30.06
C ILE A 199 16.91 -9.45 -30.60
N ARG A 200 17.02 -8.28 -31.25
CA ARG A 200 15.87 -7.57 -31.84
C ARG A 200 15.13 -8.47 -32.83
N ARG A 201 15.84 -9.13 -33.74
CA ARG A 201 15.23 -10.05 -34.72
C ARG A 201 14.66 -11.31 -34.07
N ALA A 202 15.37 -11.89 -33.10
CA ALA A 202 14.93 -13.12 -32.45
C ALA A 202 13.62 -12.93 -31.67
N HIS A 203 13.46 -11.79 -30.98
CA HIS A 203 12.37 -11.60 -30.04
C HIS A 203 11.30 -10.60 -30.50
N PHE A 204 11.63 -9.63 -31.35
CA PHE A 204 10.73 -8.52 -31.71
C PHE A 204 10.32 -8.47 -33.19
N ALA A 205 10.81 -9.39 -34.04
CA ALA A 205 10.47 -9.39 -35.47
C ALA A 205 9.03 -9.86 -35.80
N LYS A 206 8.36 -10.55 -34.87
CA LYS A 206 7.02 -11.11 -35.08
C LYS A 206 6.06 -10.53 -34.04
N ARG A 207 4.80 -10.33 -34.47
CA ARG A 207 3.69 -9.95 -33.58
C ARG A 207 2.76 -11.14 -33.36
N PRO A 208 2.22 -11.32 -32.14
CA PRO A 208 2.54 -10.56 -30.92
C PRO A 208 3.93 -10.90 -30.37
N VAL A 209 4.56 -9.93 -29.70
CA VAL A 209 5.86 -10.14 -29.05
C VAL A 209 5.62 -10.94 -27.76
N PRO A 210 6.19 -12.14 -27.61
CA PRO A 210 5.95 -12.99 -26.44
C PRO A 210 6.72 -12.49 -25.22
N LEU A 211 6.06 -12.39 -24.07
CA LEU A 211 6.66 -11.87 -22.83
C LEU A 211 7.81 -12.74 -22.31
N VAL A 212 7.61 -14.06 -22.24
CA VAL A 212 8.59 -14.98 -21.63
C VAL A 212 9.96 -14.91 -22.32
N PRO A 213 10.07 -15.02 -23.66
CA PRO A 213 11.36 -14.92 -24.33
C PRO A 213 12.06 -13.56 -24.15
N VAL A 214 11.31 -12.47 -24.00
CA VAL A 214 11.89 -11.14 -23.74
C VAL A 214 12.46 -11.09 -22.32
N VAL A 215 11.74 -11.62 -21.33
CA VAL A 215 12.23 -11.70 -19.94
C VAL A 215 13.51 -12.55 -19.87
N GLU A 216 13.55 -13.68 -20.56
CA GLU A 216 14.75 -14.54 -20.64
C GLU A 216 15.94 -13.78 -21.23
N ALA A 217 15.75 -13.11 -22.38
CA ALA A 217 16.81 -12.33 -23.02
C ALA A 217 17.35 -11.22 -22.11
N LEU A 218 16.46 -10.50 -21.42
CA LEU A 218 16.87 -9.46 -20.46
C LEU A 218 17.63 -10.06 -19.27
N THR A 219 17.15 -11.18 -18.74
CA THR A 219 17.77 -11.85 -17.59
C THR A 219 19.18 -12.33 -17.92
N MET A 220 19.41 -12.80 -19.15
CA MET A 220 20.70 -13.34 -19.58
C MET A 220 21.68 -12.29 -20.09
N SER A 221 21.19 -11.14 -20.57
CA SER A 221 22.02 -10.22 -21.35
C SER A 221 21.88 -8.75 -20.98
N TRP A 222 20.87 -8.30 -20.25
CA TRP A 222 20.73 -6.90 -19.84
C TRP A 222 21.15 -6.71 -18.38
N ARG A 223 22.33 -6.11 -18.17
CA ARG A 223 22.87 -5.81 -16.82
C ARG A 223 23.70 -4.52 -16.85
N ASP A 224 23.69 -3.80 -15.73
CA ASP A 224 24.44 -2.55 -15.54
C ASP A 224 24.19 -1.49 -16.64
N GLY A 225 22.97 -1.47 -17.18
CA GLY A 225 22.57 -0.53 -18.23
C GLY A 225 23.13 -0.84 -19.63
N ALA A 226 23.62 -2.06 -19.87
CA ALA A 226 24.17 -2.48 -21.16
C ALA A 226 23.79 -3.91 -21.55
N TRP A 227 23.90 -4.21 -22.85
CA TRP A 227 23.77 -5.56 -23.38
C TRP A 227 25.11 -6.31 -23.33
N HIS A 228 25.08 -7.52 -22.78
CA HIS A 228 26.21 -8.43 -22.64
C HIS A 228 25.96 -9.73 -23.41
N PRO A 229 27.00 -10.44 -23.82
CA PRO A 229 26.86 -11.80 -24.33
C PRO A 229 26.10 -12.69 -23.33
N VAL A 230 25.21 -13.53 -23.85
CA VAL A 230 24.42 -14.49 -23.05
C VAL A 230 25.37 -15.36 -22.23
N THR A 231 25.34 -15.22 -20.90
CA THR A 231 26.01 -16.15 -19.97
C THR A 231 25.05 -17.28 -19.62
N ARG A 232 25.54 -18.53 -19.56
CA ARG A 232 24.71 -19.70 -19.23
C ARG A 232 24.18 -19.71 -17.80
N ASP A 233 24.85 -19.01 -16.89
CA ASP A 233 24.40 -18.88 -15.51
C ASP A 233 23.47 -17.67 -15.39
N ALA A 234 22.17 -17.94 -15.28
CA ALA A 234 21.17 -16.93 -15.01
C ALA A 234 21.32 -16.41 -13.56
N PRO A 235 21.19 -15.09 -13.31
CA PRO A 235 21.17 -14.57 -11.95
C PRO A 235 20.00 -15.15 -11.14
N ALA A 236 20.22 -15.32 -9.83
CA ALA A 236 19.34 -16.07 -8.93
C ALA A 236 17.93 -15.47 -8.73
N ALA A 237 17.65 -14.24 -9.20
CA ALA A 237 16.31 -13.68 -9.17
C ALA A 237 16.10 -12.58 -10.23
N PRO A 238 15.14 -12.73 -11.16
CA PRO A 238 14.76 -11.67 -12.10
C PRO A 238 13.82 -10.65 -11.43
N ALA A 239 14.26 -10.01 -10.34
CA ALA A 239 13.47 -8.97 -9.70
C ALA A 239 13.39 -7.75 -10.64
N GLY A 240 12.20 -7.48 -11.18
CA GLY A 240 11.93 -6.32 -12.05
C GLY A 240 12.01 -6.58 -13.56
N GLN A 241 12.53 -7.71 -14.01
CA GLN A 241 12.67 -8.00 -15.46
C GLN A 241 11.33 -8.16 -16.18
N ILE A 242 10.31 -8.69 -15.50
CA ILE A 242 8.94 -8.77 -16.07
C ILE A 242 8.40 -7.37 -16.37
N ALA A 243 8.59 -6.42 -15.46
CA ALA A 243 8.12 -5.05 -15.64
C ALA A 243 8.89 -4.34 -16.76
N LEU A 244 10.21 -4.53 -16.82
CA LEU A 244 11.05 -3.99 -17.90
C LEU A 244 10.69 -4.60 -19.28
N ALA A 245 10.49 -5.92 -19.34
CA ALA A 245 10.08 -6.62 -20.56
C ALA A 245 8.74 -6.10 -21.10
N ARG A 246 7.75 -5.88 -20.23
CA ARG A 246 6.47 -5.28 -20.62
C ARG A 246 6.66 -3.91 -21.27
N ARG A 247 7.47 -3.02 -20.66
CA ARG A 247 7.77 -1.70 -21.23
C ARG A 247 8.48 -1.78 -22.58
N LEU A 248 9.43 -2.70 -22.75
CA LEU A 248 10.08 -2.94 -24.04
C LEU A 248 9.12 -3.42 -25.12
N ILE A 249 8.17 -4.28 -24.75
CA ILE A 249 7.11 -4.74 -25.66
C ILE A 249 6.21 -3.57 -26.07
N ASP A 250 5.81 -2.73 -25.12
CA ASP A 250 5.00 -1.53 -25.39
C ASP A 250 5.72 -0.59 -26.39
N LEU A 251 7.01 -0.32 -26.16
CA LEU A 251 7.85 0.49 -27.05
C LEU A 251 7.95 -0.11 -28.47
N ALA A 252 8.22 -1.41 -28.57
CA ALA A 252 8.30 -2.11 -29.85
C ALA A 252 6.96 -2.10 -30.61
N GLN A 253 5.85 -2.07 -29.88
CA GLN A 253 4.52 -2.03 -30.46
C GLN A 253 4.14 -0.63 -30.97
N GLY A 254 4.51 0.41 -30.22
CA GLY A 254 4.26 1.82 -30.58
C GLY A 254 5.16 2.40 -31.68
N HIS A 255 6.29 1.75 -31.98
CA HIS A 255 7.25 2.18 -33.01
C HIS A 255 7.01 1.58 -34.41
N ALA A 256 5.92 0.84 -34.65
CA ALA A 256 5.60 0.30 -35.98
C ALA A 256 4.42 1.00 -36.65
#